data_AF-A0A1B7MS94-F1
#
_entry.id   AF-A0A1B7MS94-F1
#
_cell.length_a   1.000
_cell.length_b   1.000
_cell.length_c   1.000
_cell.angle_alpha   90.00
_cell.angle_beta   90.00
_cell.angle_gamma   90.00
#
_symmetry.space_group_name_H-M   'P 1'
#
loop_
_entity.id
_entity.type
_entity.pdbx_description
1 polymer ?
#
loop_
_entity_poly.entity_id
_entity_poly.type
_entity_poly.pdbx_seq_one_letter_code
_entity_poly.pdbx_strand_id
1 'polypeptide(L)' 'ITNCVVNTIITALQAPEWEKLLERIGADAMLHILTKTSVFIKLPNECLCQMTGEPLIYTIPP' A
#
# COMPACT_ATOMS: atom_id res chain seq x y z
N ILE A 1 -14.16 -2.26 13.55
CA ILE A 1 -12.81 -1.66 13.37
C ILE A 1 -13.04 -0.18 13.09
N THR A 2 -12.85 0.67 14.10
CA THR A 2 -13.21 2.08 14.04
C THR A 2 -12.00 2.86 13.51
N ASN A 3 -12.18 3.51 12.35
CA ASN A 3 -11.14 4.24 11.63
C ASN A 3 -10.97 5.64 12.24
N CYS A 4 -10.05 5.79 13.21
CA CYS A 4 -9.82 7.06 13.90
C CYS A 4 -8.85 8.02 13.19
N VAL A 5 -8.25 7.59 12.10
CA VAL A 5 -7.44 8.43 11.21
C VAL A 5 -8.06 8.27 9.83
N VAL A 6 -8.26 9.36 9.09
CA VAL A 6 -8.63 9.29 7.68
C VAL A 6 -7.51 8.49 6.99
N ASN A 7 -7.74 7.20 6.81
CA ASN A 7 -6.72 6.27 6.34
C ASN A 7 -6.60 6.49 4.83
N THR A 8 -5.78 7.46 4.42
CA THR A 8 -5.47 7.78 3.02
C THR A 8 -5.07 6.53 2.24
N ILE A 9 -4.45 5.55 2.94
CA ILE A 9 -4.11 4.23 2.40
C ILE A 9 -5.37 3.43 2.01
N ILE A 10 -6.43 3.43 2.83
CA ILE A 10 -7.67 2.72 2.51
C ILE A 10 -8.34 3.32 1.29
N THR A 11 -8.42 4.65 1.21
CA THR A 11 -8.99 5.33 0.02
C THR A 11 -8.19 5.04 -1.25
N ALA A 12 -6.87 4.97 -1.15
CA ALA A 12 -6.01 4.63 -2.29
C ALA A 12 -6.09 3.16 -2.69
N LEU A 13 -6.29 2.23 -1.74
CA LEU A 13 -6.50 0.80 -2.01
C LEU A 13 -7.90 0.49 -2.58
N GLN A 14 -8.85 1.43 -2.46
CA GLN A 14 -10.17 1.35 -3.10
C GLN A 14 -10.18 1.89 -4.54
N ALA A 15 -9.03 2.30 -5.08
CA ALA A 15 -8.97 2.80 -6.44
C ALA A 15 -9.19 1.66 -7.47
N PRO A 16 -9.75 1.94 -8.67
CA PRO A 16 -10.15 0.91 -9.64
C PRO A 16 -9.00 0.01 -10.13
N GLU A 17 -7.76 0.48 -10.03
CA GLU A 17 -6.57 -0.28 -10.39
C GLU A 17 -6.36 -1.48 -9.45
N TRP A 18 -6.69 -1.33 -8.17
CA TRP A 18 -6.56 -2.39 -7.17
C TRP A 18 -7.67 -3.43 -7.31
N GLU A 19 -8.89 -3.02 -7.68
CA GLU A 19 -9.97 -3.95 -8.00
C GLU A 19 -9.63 -4.79 -9.24
N LYS A 20 -9.15 -4.15 -10.32
CA LYS A 20 -8.69 -4.87 -11.52
C LYS A 20 -7.53 -5.81 -11.23
N LEU A 21 -6.63 -5.42 -10.32
CA LEU A 21 -5.53 -6.29 -9.90
C LEU A 21 -6.07 -7.49 -9.13
N LEU A 22 -7.00 -7.28 -8.18
CA LEU A 22 -7.65 -8.33 -7.41
C LEU A 22 -8.35 -9.36 -8.32
N GLU A 23 -9.09 -8.90 -9.32
CA GLU A 23 -9.74 -9.79 -10.31
C GLU A 23 -8.75 -10.67 -11.07
N ARG A 24 -7.52 -10.19 -11.30
CA ARG A 24 -6.49 -10.92 -12.07
C ARG A 24 -5.68 -11.90 -11.24
N ILE A 25 -5.36 -11.55 -10.00
CA ILE A 25 -4.44 -12.33 -9.17
C ILE A 25 -5.15 -13.13 -8.06
N GLY A 26 -6.42 -12.84 -7.80
CA GLY A 26 -7.20 -13.46 -6.74
C GLY A 26 -6.88 -12.91 -5.35
N ALA A 27 -7.73 -13.28 -4.39
CA ALA A 27 -7.67 -12.76 -3.02
C ALA A 27 -6.40 -13.15 -2.27
N ASP A 28 -5.92 -14.40 -2.42
CA ASP A 28 -4.75 -14.90 -1.69
C ASP A 28 -3.47 -14.16 -2.07
N ALA A 29 -3.25 -13.94 -3.37
CA ALA A 29 -2.10 -13.19 -3.88
C ALA A 29 -2.20 -11.71 -3.48
N MET A 30 -3.39 -11.11 -3.56
CA MET A 30 -3.61 -9.74 -3.10
C MET A 30 -3.29 -9.59 -1.60
N LEU A 31 -3.77 -10.52 -0.77
CA LEU A 31 -3.48 -10.52 0.66
C LEU A 31 -1.98 -10.63 0.93
N HIS A 32 -1.27 -11.48 0.19
CA HIS A 32 0.18 -11.59 0.30
C HIS A 32 0.87 -10.27 -0.05
N ILE A 33 0.49 -9.60 -1.14
CA ILE A 33 1.03 -8.30 -1.53
C ILE A 33 0.78 -7.27 -0.42
N LEU A 34 -0.45 -7.16 0.08
CA LEU A 34 -0.80 -6.12 1.06
C LEU A 34 -0.17 -6.33 2.44
N THR A 35 0.21 -7.57 2.79
CA THR A 35 0.68 -7.91 4.14
C THR A 35 2.14 -8.33 4.22
N LYS A 36 2.75 -8.77 3.12
CA LYS A 36 4.11 -9.33 3.08
C LYS A 36 5.06 -8.59 2.16
N THR A 37 4.58 -7.62 1.37
CA THR A 37 5.43 -6.85 0.48
C THR A 37 5.33 -5.36 0.75
N SER A 38 6.38 -4.63 0.35
CA SER A 38 6.41 -3.17 0.39
C SER A 38 6.02 -2.60 -0.96
N VAL A 39 4.79 -2.10 -1.08
CA VAL A 39 4.30 -1.47 -2.31
C VAL A 39 4.50 0.04 -2.23
N PHE A 40 4.98 0.63 -3.32
CA PHE A 40 5.18 2.07 -3.46
C PHE A 40 4.32 2.61 -4.59
N ILE A 41 3.63 3.72 -4.34
CA ILE A 41 2.90 4.46 -5.38
C ILE A 41 3.62 5.76 -5.71
N LYS A 42 3.55 6.14 -6.99
CA LYS A 42 4.11 7.40 -7.47
C LYS A 42 3.18 8.56 -7.11
N LEU A 43 3.73 9.60 -6.51
CA LEU A 43 3.05 10.86 -6.24
C LEU A 43 3.28 11.87 -7.38
N PRO A 44 2.44 12.92 -7.52
CA PRO A 44 2.57 13.93 -8.58
C PRO A 44 3.92 14.68 -8.58
N ASN A 45 4.64 14.67 -7.47
CA ASN A 45 5.95 15.29 -7.31
C ASN A 45 7.12 14.33 -7.64
N GLU A 46 6.85 13.22 -8.34
CA GLU A 46 7.83 12.17 -8.69
C GLU A 46 8.40 11.40 -7.48
N CYS A 47 7.95 11.69 -6.25
CA CYS A 47 8.29 10.89 -5.08
C CYS A 47 7.49 9.59 -5.03
N LEU A 48 7.99 8.63 -4.25
CA LEU A 48 7.32 7.37 -3.97
C LEU A 48 6.78 7.38 -2.53
N CYS A 49 5.52 6.98 -2.36
CA CYS A 49 4.89 6.78 -1.07
C CYS A 49 4.74 5.29 -0.79
N GLN A 50 5.23 4.82 0.35
CA GLN A 50 5.04 3.44 0.78
C GLN A 50 3.61 3.23 1.27
N MET A 51 2.92 2.26 0.68
CA MET A 51 1.52 1.93 0.96
C MET A 51 1.36 0.75 1.92
N THR A 52 2.27 -0.23 1.83
CA THR A 52 2.19 -1.51 2.56
C THR A 52 3.57 -1.94 3.06
N GLY A 53 3.59 -2.96 3.92
CA GLY A 53 4.81 -3.49 4.52
C GLY A 53 5.34 -2.65 5.68
N GLU A 54 6.46 -3.08 6.26
CA GLU A 54 7.10 -2.36 7.36
C GLU A 54 7.65 -1.02 6.87
N PRO A 55 7.42 0.10 7.59
CA PRO A 55 7.92 1.40 7.18
C PRO A 55 9.44 1.38 6.98
N LEU A 56 9.89 1.77 5.79
CA LEU A 56 11.31 1.98 5.55
C LEU A 56 11.78 3.22 6.30
N ILE A 57 12.35 3.01 7.49
CA ILE A 57 12.94 4.07 8.30
C ILE A 57 14.43 4.13 7.97
N TYR A 58 14.88 5.25 7.40
CA TYR A 58 16.30 5.53 7.31
C TYR A 58 16.84 5.81 8.72
N THR A 59 17.50 4.81 9.31
CA THR A 59 18.25 5.00 10.55
C THR A 59 19.71 5.27 10.18
N ILE A 60 20.27 6.36 10.70
CA ILE A 60 21.71 6.60 10.60
C ILE A 60 22.36 5.57 11.54
N PRO A 61 23.21 4.66 11.03
CA PRO A 61 23.91 3.72 11.90
C PRO A 61 24.83 4.49 12.87
N PRO A 62 25.03 3.99 14.10
CA PRO A 62 25.82 4.65 15.13
C PRO A 62 27.31 4.79 14.77
#